data_AF-A0A518GB77-F1
#
_entry.id   AF-A0A518GB77-F1
#
_cell.length_a   1.000
_cell.length_b   1.000
_cell.length_c   1.000
_cell.angle_alpha   90.00
_cell.angle_beta   90.00
_cell.angle_gamma   90.00
#
_symmetry.space_group_name_H-M   'P 1'
#
loop_
_entity.id
_entity.type
_entity.pdbx_description
1 polymer ?
#
loop_
_entity_poly.entity_id
_entity_poly.type
_entity_poly.pdbx_seq_one_letter_code
_entity_poly.pdbx_strand_id
1 'polypeptide(L)'
;MNLGDIYFKTFLVLLAAPVITTLVLLGVLRPRLKLTWGNVCLVAFFIAPFAGILLNGAFHHRVFAAWHQAQNRFVPRSGCVTYSPDFARLYATYRMTLPQFNAWATTHPWGLTPGSSDLLTHDEEAMGFDSPIAAFETSMADNGKQLRVYFKSGVMYLSYNSM
;
A
#
# COMPACT_ATOMS: atom_id res chain seq x y z
N MET A 1 -3.70 -2.87 12.39
CA MET A 1 -2.74 -1.96 11.73
C MET A 1 -3.38 -0.58 11.71
N ASN A 2 -2.68 0.49 12.12
CA ASN A 2 -3.26 1.83 12.17
C ASN A 2 -3.03 2.54 10.82
N LEU A 3 -4.05 2.54 9.96
CA LEU A 3 -4.01 3.18 8.64
C LEU A 3 -3.72 4.68 8.73
N GLY A 4 -4.24 5.36 9.76
CA GLY A 4 -3.97 6.77 10.01
C GLY A 4 -2.49 7.05 10.32
N ASP A 5 -1.83 6.17 11.06
CA ASP A 5 -0.38 6.27 11.35
C ASP A 5 0.46 6.10 10.08
N ILE A 6 0.14 5.13 9.22
CA ILE A 6 0.84 4.93 7.94
C ILE A 6 0.65 6.14 7.01
N TYR A 7 -0.56 6.68 6.96
CA TYR A 7 -0.87 7.86 6.16
C TYR A 7 -0.09 9.09 6.66
N PHE A 8 -0.09 9.33 7.97
CA PHE A 8 0.66 10.42 8.59
C PHE A 8 2.18 10.29 8.36
N LYS A 9 2.74 9.10 8.55
CA LYS A 9 4.17 8.83 8.27
C LYS A 9 4.52 9.07 6.81
N THR A 10 3.66 8.65 5.88
CA THR A 10 3.85 8.88 4.44
C THR A 10 3.93 10.37 4.13
N PHE A 11 2.99 11.16 4.68
CA PHE A 11 2.98 12.60 4.53
C PHE A 11 4.22 13.27 5.12
N LEU A 12 4.62 12.90 6.34
CA LEU A 12 5.82 13.44 6.98
C LEU A 12 7.10 13.15 6.18
N VAL A 13 7.26 11.93 5.66
CA VAL A 13 8.43 11.56 4.84
C VAL A 13 8.48 12.41 3.57
N LEU A 14 7.34 12.60 2.91
CA LEU A 14 7.27 13.38 1.67
C LEU A 14 7.49 14.89 1.89
N LEU A 15 7.17 15.42 3.08
CA LEU A 15 7.52 16.78 3.47
C LEU A 15 8.98 16.94 3.90
N ALA A 16 9.54 15.98 4.62
CA ALA A 16 10.90 16.07 5.16
C ALA A 16 11.98 15.77 4.11
N ALA A 17 11.75 14.81 3.21
CA ALA A 17 12.75 14.38 2.23
C ALA A 17 13.23 15.52 1.31
N PRO A 18 12.37 16.43 0.80
CA PRO A 18 12.80 17.60 0.04
C PRO A 18 13.72 18.54 0.82
N VAL A 19 13.42 18.79 2.11
CA VAL A 19 14.24 19.67 2.96
C VAL A 19 15.63 19.08 3.08
N ILE A 20 15.72 17.80 3.46
CA ILE A 20 16.99 17.09 3.65
C ILE A 20 17.78 17.05 2.33
N THR A 21 17.12 16.68 1.23
CA THR A 21 17.76 16.59 -0.09
C THR A 21 18.28 17.95 -0.54
N THR A 22 17.50 19.01 -0.35
CA THR A 22 17.92 20.38 -0.72
C THR A 22 19.08 20.85 0.13
N LEU A 23 19.06 20.61 1.44
CA LEU A 23 20.18 20.94 2.35
C LEU A 23 21.45 20.19 1.96
N VAL A 24 21.37 18.91 1.63
CA VAL A 24 22.53 18.11 1.20
C VAL A 24 23.08 18.62 -0.13
N LEU A 25 22.23 18.82 -1.14
CA LEU A 25 22.66 19.29 -2.46
C LEU A 25 23.28 20.70 -2.38
N LEU A 26 22.63 21.63 -1.69
CA LEU A 26 23.15 22.97 -1.49
C LEU A 26 24.41 22.98 -0.61
N GLY A 27 24.51 22.10 0.39
CA GLY A 27 25.71 21.93 1.21
C GLY A 27 26.92 21.50 0.38
N VAL A 28 26.72 20.54 -0.54
CA VAL A 28 27.76 20.07 -1.47
C VAL A 28 28.13 21.14 -2.49
N LEU A 29 27.14 21.87 -3.02
CA LEU A 29 27.35 22.92 -4.03
C LEU A 29 27.78 24.27 -3.43
N ARG A 30 27.67 24.43 -2.11
CA ARG A 30 27.97 25.65 -1.36
C ARG A 30 29.27 26.34 -1.78
N PRO A 31 30.45 25.66 -1.82
CA PRO A 31 31.70 26.33 -2.18
C PRO A 31 31.72 26.81 -3.63
N ARG A 32 31.07 26.10 -4.55
CA ARG A 32 30.98 26.49 -5.97
C ARG A 32 30.04 27.66 -6.18
N LEU A 33 28.91 27.67 -5.48
CA LEU A 33 27.89 28.72 -5.55
C LEU A 33 28.19 29.92 -4.64
N LYS A 34 29.31 29.89 -3.90
CA LYS A 34 29.71 30.92 -2.93
C LYS A 34 28.61 31.25 -1.91
N LEU A 35 27.85 30.24 -1.49
CA LEU A 35 26.75 30.40 -0.54
C LEU A 35 27.26 30.39 0.90
N THR A 36 26.65 31.21 1.76
CA THR A 36 26.75 31.07 3.21
C THR A 36 25.80 29.98 3.69
N TRP A 37 26.02 29.42 4.89
CA TRP A 37 25.07 28.48 5.50
C TRP A 37 23.69 29.12 5.72
N GLY A 38 23.63 30.43 5.99
CA GLY A 38 22.36 31.17 6.05
C GLY A 38 21.60 31.14 4.72
N ASN A 39 22.29 31.36 3.60
CA ASN A 39 21.68 31.29 2.28
C ASN A 39 21.19 29.87 1.95
N VAL A 40 21.95 28.84 2.35
CA VAL A 40 21.55 27.43 2.18
C VAL A 40 20.24 27.15 2.91
N CYS A 41 20.13 27.54 4.18
CA CYS A 41 18.91 27.34 4.96
C CYS A 41 17.71 28.10 4.37
N LEU A 42 17.92 29.35 3.95
CA LEU A 42 16.85 30.19 3.39
C LEU A 42 16.30 29.61 2.07
N VAL A 43 17.19 29.19 1.17
CA VAL A 43 16.79 28.56 -0.10
C VAL A 43 16.12 27.20 0.14
N ALA A 44 16.65 26.39 1.05
CA ALA A 44 16.05 25.10 1.40
C ALA A 44 14.63 25.27 1.98
N PHE A 45 14.43 26.25 2.87
CA PHE A 45 13.13 26.55 3.45
C PHE A 45 12.11 27.02 2.41
N PHE A 46 12.54 27.76 1.39
CA PHE A 46 11.65 28.23 0.32
C PHE A 46 11.31 27.15 -0.70
N ILE A 47 12.27 26.33 -1.14
CA ILE A 47 12.06 25.34 -2.20
C ILE A 47 11.37 24.08 -1.68
N ALA A 48 11.72 23.64 -0.46
CA ALA A 48 11.31 22.35 0.05
C ALA A 48 9.79 22.15 0.21
N PRO A 49 8.98 23.14 0.64
CA PRO A 49 7.52 22.98 0.71
C PRO A 49 6.90 22.72 -0.66
N PHE A 50 7.31 23.46 -1.71
CA PHE A 50 6.79 23.26 -3.07
C PHE A 50 7.22 21.91 -3.64
N ALA A 51 8.48 21.52 -3.43
CA ALA A 51 8.94 20.19 -3.79
C ALA A 51 8.17 19.09 -3.05
N GLY A 52 7.89 19.26 -1.75
CA GLY A 52 7.09 18.33 -0.97
C GLY A 52 5.66 18.18 -1.48
N ILE A 53 4.99 19.28 -1.85
CA ILE A 53 3.65 19.24 -2.44
C ILE A 53 3.64 18.50 -3.78
N LEU A 54 4.62 18.78 -4.65
CA LEU A 54 4.76 18.12 -5.95
C LEU A 54 5.02 16.61 -5.79
N LEU A 55 5.94 16.25 -4.88
CA LEU A 55 6.23 14.85 -4.58
C LEU A 55 5.03 14.15 -3.93
N ASN A 56 4.24 14.85 -3.13
CA ASN A 56 3.04 14.27 -2.53
C ASN A 56 2.05 13.81 -3.61
N GLY A 57 1.77 14.64 -4.62
CA GLY A 57 0.91 14.25 -5.73
C GLY A 57 1.42 13.02 -6.50
N ALA A 58 2.73 12.94 -6.75
CA ALA A 58 3.33 11.89 -7.56
C ALA A 58 3.62 10.58 -6.79
N PHE A 59 3.96 10.66 -5.51
CA PHE A 59 4.54 9.54 -4.76
C PHE A 59 3.74 9.10 -3.54
N HIS A 60 2.72 9.86 -3.10
CA HIS A 60 1.97 9.51 -1.90
C HIS A 60 1.44 8.08 -1.93
N HIS A 61 0.75 7.70 -3.01
CA HIS A 61 0.19 6.34 -3.12
C HIS A 61 1.28 5.25 -3.09
N ARG A 62 2.40 5.45 -3.78
CA ARG A 62 3.50 4.46 -3.83
C ARG A 62 4.17 4.29 -2.47
N VAL A 63 4.45 5.39 -1.79
CA VAL A 63 5.08 5.37 -0.46
C VAL A 63 4.11 4.77 0.55
N PHE A 64 2.83 5.17 0.52
CA PHE A 64 1.78 4.59 1.34
C PHE A 64 1.67 3.07 1.13
N ALA A 65 1.64 2.62 -0.13
CA ALA A 65 1.55 1.21 -0.46
C ALA A 65 2.76 0.41 0.08
N ALA A 66 3.97 0.95 -0.07
CA ALA A 66 5.18 0.31 0.46
C ALA A 66 5.17 0.19 1.99
N TRP A 67 4.81 1.26 2.71
CA TRP A 67 4.71 1.23 4.17
C TRP A 67 3.59 0.29 4.64
N HIS A 68 2.44 0.35 3.97
CA HIS A 68 1.31 -0.53 4.26
C HIS A 68 1.69 -1.99 4.08
N GLN A 69 2.34 -2.34 2.97
CA GLN A 69 2.81 -3.70 2.71
C GLN A 69 3.86 -4.16 3.74
N ALA A 70 4.81 -3.30 4.08
CA ALA A 70 5.87 -3.63 5.04
C ALA A 70 5.28 -3.95 6.43
N GLN A 71 4.32 -3.14 6.88
CA GLN A 71 3.70 -3.28 8.20
C GLN A 71 2.57 -4.32 8.24
N ASN A 72 1.96 -4.64 7.10
CA ASN A 72 0.88 -5.62 7.04
C ASN A 72 1.44 -7.04 7.18
N ARG A 73 1.19 -7.65 8.34
CA ARG A 73 1.58 -9.02 8.66
C ARG A 73 0.54 -10.07 8.27
N PHE A 74 -0.62 -9.64 7.78
CA PHE A 74 -1.76 -10.49 7.44
C PHE A 74 -1.91 -10.68 5.93
N VAL A 75 -0.87 -10.38 5.16
CA VAL A 75 -0.81 -10.67 3.72
C VAL A 75 0.42 -11.53 3.44
N PRO A 76 0.44 -12.29 2.33
CA PRO A 76 1.64 -13.03 1.95
C PRO A 76 2.86 -12.10 1.80
N ARG A 77 4.02 -12.59 2.22
CA ARG A 77 5.28 -11.82 2.18
C ARG A 77 6.00 -11.88 0.84
N SER A 78 5.67 -12.84 -0.01
CA SER A 78 6.30 -13.06 -1.31
C SER A 78 5.26 -13.29 -2.39
N GLY A 79 5.69 -13.21 -3.65
CA GLY A 79 4.83 -13.45 -4.81
C GLY A 79 3.88 -12.30 -5.15
N CYS A 80 3.97 -11.14 -4.48
CA CYS A 80 3.12 -9.98 -4.77
C CYS A 80 3.25 -9.55 -6.24
N VAL A 81 2.12 -9.49 -6.96
CA VAL A 81 2.04 -9.02 -8.36
C VAL A 81 1.47 -7.60 -8.39
N THR A 82 0.34 -7.39 -7.72
CA THR A 82 -0.25 -6.05 -7.53
C THR A 82 -0.55 -5.81 -6.05
N TYR A 83 -0.35 -4.58 -5.61
CA TYR A 83 -0.67 -4.14 -4.25
C TYR A 83 -1.21 -2.72 -4.30
N SER A 84 -2.53 -2.57 -4.13
CA SER A 84 -3.24 -1.31 -4.28
C SER A 84 -4.09 -1.05 -3.04
N PRO A 85 -3.46 -0.60 -1.94
CA PRO A 85 -4.18 -0.17 -0.75
C PRO A 85 -4.76 1.23 -0.94
N ASP A 86 -5.90 1.44 -0.33
CA ASP A 86 -6.58 2.72 -0.16
C ASP A 86 -6.90 2.87 1.34
N PHE A 87 -7.32 4.05 1.78
CA PHE A 87 -7.63 4.31 3.18
C PHE A 87 -8.71 3.37 3.74
N ALA A 88 -9.65 2.93 2.89
CA ALA A 88 -10.74 2.05 3.30
C ALA A 88 -10.57 0.59 2.86
N ARG A 89 -9.76 0.29 1.84
CA ARG A 89 -9.80 -1.00 1.13
C ARG A 89 -8.39 -1.45 0.75
N LEU A 90 -8.24 -2.74 0.49
CA LEU A 90 -7.02 -3.28 -0.09
C LEU A 90 -7.38 -4.27 -1.18
N TYR A 91 -6.89 -4.00 -2.39
CA TYR A 91 -6.80 -5.00 -3.45
C TYR A 91 -5.35 -5.43 -3.61
N ALA A 92 -5.11 -6.73 -3.60
CA ALA A 92 -3.77 -7.25 -3.84
C ALA A 92 -3.83 -8.61 -4.54
N THR A 93 -2.83 -8.90 -5.35
CA THR A 93 -2.69 -10.20 -6.01
C THR A 93 -1.33 -10.80 -5.77
N TYR A 94 -1.29 -12.13 -5.65
CA TYR A 94 -0.08 -12.87 -5.31
C TYR A 94 0.04 -14.14 -6.15
N ARG A 95 1.19 -14.35 -6.78
CA ARG A 95 1.55 -15.63 -7.39
C ARG A 95 1.77 -16.66 -6.30
N MET A 96 0.94 -17.70 -6.33
CA MET A 96 1.08 -18.85 -5.45
C MET A 96 0.34 -20.05 -6.03
N THR A 97 0.66 -21.23 -5.53
CA THR A 97 -0.04 -22.46 -5.89
C THR A 97 -1.34 -22.62 -5.10
N LEU A 98 -2.27 -23.44 -5.59
CA LEU A 98 -3.52 -23.73 -4.89
C LEU A 98 -3.29 -24.31 -3.47
N PRO A 99 -2.33 -25.24 -3.24
CA PRO A 99 -2.03 -25.70 -1.89
C PRO A 99 -1.51 -24.59 -0.97
N GLN A 100 -0.66 -23.68 -1.47
CA GLN A 100 -0.18 -22.53 -0.69
C GLN A 100 -1.32 -21.57 -0.33
N PHE A 101 -2.22 -21.30 -1.29
CA PHE A 101 -3.42 -20.51 -1.06
C PHE A 101 -4.29 -21.11 0.04
N ASN A 102 -4.63 -22.40 -0.05
CA ASN A 102 -5.46 -23.08 0.94
C ASN A 102 -4.80 -23.10 2.33
N ALA A 103 -3.49 -23.36 2.39
CA ALA A 103 -2.74 -23.33 3.65
C ALA A 103 -2.73 -21.93 4.28
N TRP A 104 -2.54 -20.89 3.47
CA TRP A 104 -2.59 -19.51 3.95
C TRP A 104 -4.00 -19.12 4.44
N ALA A 105 -5.04 -19.48 3.68
CA ALA A 105 -6.42 -19.16 4.02
C ALA A 105 -6.85 -19.82 5.34
N THR A 106 -6.58 -21.12 5.48
CA THR A 106 -6.96 -21.91 6.68
C THR A 106 -6.19 -21.54 7.94
N THR A 107 -5.00 -20.96 7.81
CA THR A 107 -4.20 -20.47 8.95
C THR A 107 -4.37 -18.98 9.21
N HIS A 108 -5.23 -18.30 8.45
CA HIS A 108 -5.42 -16.86 8.56
C HIS A 108 -6.05 -16.50 9.91
N PRO A 109 -5.51 -15.50 10.64
CA PRO A 109 -5.94 -15.20 12.02
C PRO A 109 -7.36 -14.64 12.13
N TRP A 110 -7.99 -14.27 11.02
CA TRP A 110 -9.39 -13.83 10.98
C TRP A 110 -10.39 -14.96 10.74
N GLY A 111 -9.93 -16.22 10.69
CA GLY A 111 -10.81 -17.38 10.57
C GLY A 111 -11.57 -17.39 9.25
N LEU A 112 -10.84 -17.39 8.14
CA LEU A 112 -11.43 -17.51 6.81
C LEU A 112 -12.14 -18.87 6.66
N THR A 113 -13.40 -18.85 6.24
CA THR A 113 -14.16 -20.07 5.92
C THR A 113 -14.37 -20.17 4.41
N PRO A 114 -14.57 -21.38 3.87
CA PRO A 114 -14.97 -21.54 2.47
C PRO A 114 -16.20 -20.65 2.20
N GLY A 115 -16.05 -19.74 1.24
CA GLY A 115 -17.09 -18.77 0.89
C GLY A 115 -17.94 -19.26 -0.27
N SER A 116 -18.97 -18.47 -0.62
CA SER A 116 -19.58 -18.62 -1.94
C SER A 116 -18.52 -18.37 -3.02
N SER A 117 -18.54 -19.16 -4.10
CA SER A 117 -17.71 -18.88 -5.27
C SER A 117 -18.23 -17.68 -6.08
N ASP A 118 -19.28 -17.03 -5.57
CA ASP A 118 -19.93 -15.87 -6.17
C ASP A 118 -19.08 -14.62 -5.91
N LEU A 119 -18.59 -14.05 -7.00
CA LEU A 119 -17.86 -12.81 -7.01
C LEU A 119 -18.81 -11.64 -6.73
N LEU A 120 -18.36 -10.71 -5.90
CA LEU A 120 -18.99 -9.38 -5.90
C LEU A 120 -18.53 -8.66 -7.17
N THR A 121 -19.46 -8.03 -7.87
CA THR A 121 -19.20 -7.33 -9.14
C THR A 121 -18.03 -6.35 -9.02
N HIS A 122 -17.89 -5.68 -7.88
CA HIS A 122 -16.78 -4.76 -7.61
C HIS A 122 -15.41 -5.42 -7.53
N ASP A 123 -15.33 -6.68 -7.09
CA ASP A 123 -14.06 -7.41 -7.01
C ASP A 123 -13.60 -7.84 -8.41
N GLU A 124 -14.53 -8.29 -9.25
CA GLU A 124 -14.27 -8.66 -10.64
C GLU A 124 -13.77 -7.47 -11.45
N GLU A 125 -14.47 -6.33 -11.37
CA GLU A 125 -14.06 -5.10 -12.08
C GLU A 125 -12.68 -4.59 -11.62
N ALA A 126 -12.43 -4.59 -10.31
CA ALA A 126 -11.20 -4.04 -9.75
C ALA A 126 -9.97 -4.92 -10.01
N MET A 127 -10.15 -6.24 -10.05
CA MET A 127 -9.04 -7.19 -10.13
C MET A 127 -8.95 -7.93 -11.47
N GLY A 128 -9.95 -7.78 -12.34
CA GLY A 128 -9.96 -8.30 -13.71
C GLY A 128 -9.99 -9.83 -13.77
N PHE A 129 -10.81 -10.47 -12.95
CA PHE A 129 -10.99 -11.93 -13.00
C PHE A 129 -12.43 -12.35 -12.70
N ASP A 130 -12.84 -13.44 -13.35
CA ASP A 130 -14.13 -14.10 -13.25
C ASP A 130 -13.97 -15.53 -12.71
N SER A 131 -15.05 -16.15 -12.22
CA SER A 131 -15.14 -17.58 -11.88
C SER A 131 -13.92 -18.16 -11.12
N PRO A 132 -13.78 -17.88 -9.81
CA PRO A 132 -12.69 -18.41 -9.01
C PRO A 132 -12.80 -19.94 -8.86
N ILE A 133 -11.64 -20.60 -8.74
CA ILE A 133 -11.56 -22.06 -8.49
C ILE A 133 -11.77 -22.36 -7.01
N ALA A 134 -11.35 -21.44 -6.14
CA ALA A 134 -11.57 -21.50 -4.71
C ALA A 134 -11.76 -20.09 -4.16
N ALA A 135 -12.61 -19.98 -3.15
CA ALA A 135 -12.93 -18.73 -2.47
C ALA A 135 -13.01 -18.97 -0.96
N PHE A 136 -12.45 -18.04 -0.19
CA PHE A 136 -12.60 -17.99 1.26
C PHE A 136 -12.98 -16.59 1.67
N GLU A 137 -13.79 -16.49 2.71
CA GLU A 137 -14.24 -15.20 3.24
C GLU A 137 -14.37 -15.24 4.76
N THR A 138 -14.30 -14.07 5.39
CA THR A 138 -14.70 -13.92 6.79
C THR A 138 -16.21 -13.77 6.86
N SER A 139 -16.80 -13.94 8.05
CA SER A 139 -18.12 -13.39 8.31
C SER A 139 -18.12 -11.88 8.05
N MET A 140 -19.27 -11.34 7.65
CA MET A 140 -19.47 -9.90 7.57
C MET A 140 -19.32 -9.30 8.98
N ALA A 141 -18.47 -8.28 9.13
CA ALA A 141 -18.36 -7.54 10.38
C ALA A 141 -19.53 -6.54 10.52
N ASP A 142 -19.82 -6.09 11.75
CA ASP A 142 -20.92 -5.16 12.05
C ASP A 142 -20.87 -3.84 11.26
N ASN A 143 -19.68 -3.46 10.80
CA ASN A 143 -19.45 -2.29 9.97
C ASN A 143 -19.54 -2.56 8.46
N GLY A 144 -20.13 -3.70 8.07
CA GLY A 144 -20.33 -4.11 6.67
C GLY A 144 -19.05 -4.52 5.95
N LYS A 145 -17.95 -4.75 6.68
CA LYS A 145 -16.66 -5.08 6.08
C LYS A 145 -16.44 -6.58 6.03
N GLN A 146 -15.84 -7.04 4.94
CA GLN A 146 -15.47 -8.44 4.76
C GLN A 146 -14.05 -8.56 4.17
N LEU A 147 -13.30 -9.57 4.59
CA LEU A 147 -12.14 -10.04 3.83
C LEU A 147 -12.62 -11.18 2.92
N ARG A 148 -12.36 -11.05 1.63
CA ARG A 148 -12.58 -12.09 0.63
C ARG A 148 -11.28 -12.40 -0.08
N VAL A 149 -11.00 -13.67 -0.29
CA VAL A 149 -9.83 -14.13 -1.04
C VAL A 149 -10.24 -15.19 -2.04
N TYR A 150 -9.68 -15.10 -3.22
CA TYR A 150 -10.02 -15.96 -4.35
C TYR A 150 -8.76 -16.55 -4.95
N PHE A 151 -8.89 -17.68 -5.61
CA PHE A 151 -7.80 -18.31 -6.34
C PHE A 151 -8.20 -18.63 -7.77
N LYS A 152 -7.36 -18.22 -8.72
CA LYS A 152 -7.49 -18.58 -10.13
C LYS A 152 -6.11 -18.61 -10.79
N SER A 153 -5.87 -19.64 -11.61
CA SER A 153 -4.70 -19.72 -12.52
C SER A 153 -3.33 -19.42 -11.87
N GLY A 154 -3.10 -19.90 -10.64
CA GLY A 154 -1.82 -19.68 -9.94
C GLY A 154 -1.67 -18.29 -9.31
N VAL A 155 -2.78 -17.57 -9.15
CA VAL A 155 -2.85 -16.26 -8.51
C VAL A 155 -3.91 -16.29 -7.43
N MET A 156 -3.53 -15.81 -6.25
CA MET A 156 -4.46 -15.41 -5.20
C MET A 156 -4.84 -13.95 -5.40
N TYR A 157 -6.13 -13.67 -5.31
CA TYR A 157 -6.74 -12.35 -5.32
C TYR A 157 -7.26 -12.05 -3.93
N LEU A 158 -6.89 -10.91 -3.37
CA LEU A 158 -7.26 -10.49 -2.03
C LEU A 158 -8.04 -9.18 -2.12
N SER A 159 -9.26 -9.21 -1.59
CA SER A 159 -10.13 -8.06 -1.43
C SER A 159 -10.43 -7.85 0.05
N TYR A 160 -9.91 -6.77 0.61
CA TYR A 160 -10.26 -6.35 1.96
C TYR A 160 -11.24 -5.20 1.91
N ASN A 161 -12.33 -5.33 2.64
CA ASN A 161 -13.41 -4.36 2.74
C ASN A 161 -14.19 -4.21 1.42
N SER A 162 -14.55 -5.33 0.78
CA SER A 162 -15.57 -5.36 -0.28
C SER A 162 -16.94 -5.16 0.36
N MET A 163 -17.68 -4.13 -0.06
CA MET A 163 -19.13 -4.01 0.16
C MET A 163 -19.85 -4.35 -1.13
#